data_AF-A0A418MEC2-F1
#
_entry.id   AF-A0A418MEC2-F1
#
_cell.length_a   1.000
_cell.length_b   1.000
_cell.length_c   1.000
_cell.angle_alpha   90.00
_cell.angle_beta   90.00
_cell.angle_gamma   90.00
#
_symmetry.space_group_name_H-M   'P 1'
#
loop_
_entity.id
_entity.type
_entity.pdbx_description
1 polymer ?
#
loop_
_entity_poly.entity_id
_entity_poly.type
_entity_poly.pdbx_seq_one_letter_code
_entity_poly.pdbx_strand_id
1 'polypeptide(L)' 'MNETTIKGGWNELKGKIKQAYGDLTDDDLAYEEGQADEMWGKLQQKTGKTKDEINKAIADM' A
#
# COMPACT_ATOMS: atom_id res chain seq x y z
N MET A 1 13.81 -4.50 7.50
CA MET A 1 12.51 -5.19 7.65
C MET A 1 12.50 -6.37 6.70
N ASN A 2 12.16 -7.57 7.17
CA ASN A 2 12.23 -8.81 6.36
C ASN A 2 11.02 -8.90 5.42
N GLU A 3 11.25 -9.24 4.15
CA GLU A 3 10.23 -9.40 3.09
C GLU A 3 9.07 -10.33 3.49
N THR A 4 9.34 -11.30 4.37
CA THR A 4 8.35 -12.27 4.85
C THR A 4 7.21 -11.64 5.66
N THR A 5 7.44 -10.51 6.35
CA THR A 5 6.39 -9.80 7.10
C THR A 5 5.46 -9.02 6.18
N ILE A 6 5.96 -8.57 5.02
CA ILE A 6 5.20 -7.82 4.03
C ILE A 6 4.12 -8.71 3.40
N LYS A 7 4.45 -9.96 3.04
CA LYS A 7 3.48 -10.90 2.44
C LYS A 7 2.26 -11.19 3.30
N GLY A 8 2.44 -11.41 4.61
CA GLY A 8 1.33 -11.72 5.52
C GLY A 8 0.46 -10.50 5.82
N GLY A 9 1.08 -9.32 5.96
CA GLY A 9 0.37 -8.07 6.21
C GLY A 9 -0.20 -7.39 4.95
N TRP A 10 0.19 -7.81 3.74
CA TRP A 10 -0.13 -7.09 2.51
C TRP A 10 -1.64 -7.00 2.26
N ASN A 11 -2.37 -8.09 2.43
CA ASN A 11 -3.82 -8.10 2.21
C ASN A 11 -4.56 -7.17 3.17
N GLU A 12 -4.11 -7.10 4.43
CA GLU A 12 -4.67 -6.19 5.43
C GLU A 12 -4.31 -4.73 5.10
N LEU A 13 -3.04 -4.48 4.74
CA LEU A 13 -2.57 -3.17 4.32
C LEU A 13 -3.35 -2.66 3.11
N LYS A 14 -3.55 -3.51 2.10
CA LYS A 14 -4.36 -3.24 0.90
C LYS A 14 -5.79 -2.87 1.28
N GLY A 15 -6.42 -3.62 2.19
CA GLY A 15 -7.76 -3.31 2.68
C GLY A 15 -7.84 -1.91 3.32
N LYS A 16 -6.91 -1.61 4.23
CA LYS A 16 -6.85 -0.30 4.90
C LYS A 16 -6.55 0.84 3.92
N ILE A 17 -5.62 0.65 2.99
CA ILE A 17 -5.30 1.63 1.96
C ILE A 17 -6.52 1.90 1.08
N LYS A 18 -7.25 0.87 0.66
CA LYS A 18 -8.48 1.02 -0.15
C LYS A 18 -9.59 1.74 0.62
N GLN A 19 -9.69 1.52 1.93
CA GLN A 19 -10.64 2.25 2.78
C GLN A 19 -10.24 3.73 2.97
N ALA A 20 -8.95 4.00 3.19
CA ALA A 20 -8.43 5.36 3.34
C ALA A 20 -8.47 6.17 2.03
N TYR A 21 -8.31 5.48 0.90
CA TYR A 21 -8.24 6.06 -0.44
C TYR A 21 -9.21 5.32 -1.37
N GLY A 22 -10.48 5.75 -1.35
CA GLY A 22 -11.56 5.11 -2.13
C GLY A 22 -11.39 5.14 -3.65
N ASP A 23 -10.44 5.93 -4.17
CA ASP A 23 -10.10 6.02 -5.59
C ASP A 23 -9.11 4.93 -6.05
N LEU A 24 -8.55 4.14 -5.13
CA LEU A 24 -7.59 3.09 -5.45
C LEU A 24 -8.29 1.79 -5.83
N THR A 25 -7.84 1.20 -6.93
CA THR A 25 -8.34 -0.09 -7.42
C THR A 25 -7.53 -1.26 -6.90
N ASP A 26 -8.05 -2.48 -7.08
CA ASP A 26 -7.30 -3.68 -6.71
C ASP A 26 -6.02 -3.87 -7.52
N ASP A 27 -5.98 -3.32 -8.74
CA ASP A 27 -4.79 -3.32 -9.62
C ASP A 27 -3.74 -2.31 -9.14
N ASP A 28 -4.16 -1.15 -8.62
CA ASP A 28 -3.23 -0.16 -8.04
C ASP A 28 -2.54 -0.71 -6.77
N LEU A 29 -3.18 -1.68 -6.11
CA LEU A 29 -2.71 -2.35 -4.90
C LEU A 29 -2.23 -3.79 -5.17
N ALA A 30 -2.07 -4.15 -6.45
CA ALA A 30 -1.50 -5.43 -6.81
C ALA A 30 -0.02 -5.44 -6.39
N TYR A 31 0.34 -6.48 -5.64
CA TYR A 31 1.70 -6.70 -5.17
C TYR A 31 2.18 -8.04 -5.68
N GLU A 32 3.30 -8.03 -6.38
CA GLU A 32 4.09 -9.22 -6.67
C GLU A 32 5.36 -9.19 -5.82
N GLU A 33 5.84 -10.38 -5.46
CA GLU A 33 7.07 -10.53 -4.67
C GLU A 33 8.25 -9.91 -5.44
N GLY A 34 9.00 -9.03 -4.77
CA GLY A 34 10.07 -8.24 -5.39
C GLY A 34 9.63 -6.93 -6.06
N GLN A 35 8.32 -6.64 -6.17
CA GLN A 35 7.80 -5.39 -6.75
C GLN A 35 7.30 -4.37 -5.70
N ALA A 36 7.73 -4.49 -4.44
CA ALA A 36 7.30 -3.61 -3.37
C ALA A 36 7.51 -2.12 -3.71
N ASP A 37 8.68 -1.79 -4.26
CA ASP A 37 9.04 -0.41 -4.56
C ASP A 37 8.22 0.16 -5.73
N GLU A 38 7.93 -0.63 -6.76
CA GLU A 38 7.12 -0.20 -7.90
C GLU A 38 5.69 0.12 -7.46
N MET A 39 5.10 -0.75 -6.65
CA MET A 39 3.78 -0.58 -6.10
C MET A 39 3.70 0.65 -5.18
N TRP A 40 4.70 0.88 -4.33
CA TRP A 40 4.78 2.12 -3.54
C TRP A 40 4.88 3.36 -4.44
N GLY A 41 5.63 3.28 -5.55
CA GLY A 41 5.71 4.35 -6.54
C GLY A 41 4.35 4.66 -7.19
N LYS A 42 3.60 3.64 -7.61
CA LYS A 42 2.23 3.80 -8.17
C LYS A 42 1.29 4.44 -7.15
N LEU A 43 1.34 3.97 -5.90
CA LEU A 43 0.58 4.53 -4.78
C LEU A 43 0.89 6.01 -4.56
N GLN A 44 2.16 6.38 -4.55
CA GLN A 44 2.58 7.78 -4.41
C GLN A 44 2.07 8.65 -5.57
N GLN A 45 2.15 8.15 -6.81
CA GLN A 45 1.65 8.88 -7.98
C GLN A 45 0.13 9.06 -7.98
N LYS A 46 -0.62 8.03 -7.58
CA LYS A 46 -2.09 8.05 -7.53
C LYS A 46 -2.63 8.90 -6.39
N THR A 47 -2.08 8.71 -5.19
CA THR A 47 -2.57 9.39 -3.99
C THR A 47 -1.96 10.78 -3.79
N GLY A 48 -0.85 11.07 -4.49
CA GLY A 48 -0.04 12.26 -4.26
C GLY A 48 0.65 12.28 -2.89
N LYS A 49 0.62 11.18 -2.13
CA LYS A 49 1.11 11.07 -0.76
C LYS A 49 2.37 10.24 -0.71
N THR A 50 3.26 10.57 0.21
CA THR A 50 4.44 9.75 0.50
C THR A 50 4.06 8.41 1.12
N LYS A 51 4.97 7.44 1.06
CA LYS A 51 4.81 6.13 1.72
C LYS A 51 4.51 6.29 3.22
N ASP A 52 5.18 7.24 3.88
CA ASP A 52 4.97 7.50 5.31
C ASP A 52 3.59 8.07 5.60
N GLU A 53 3.08 8.98 4.76
CA GLU A 53 1.71 9.49 4.90
C GLU A 53 0.66 8.41 4.70
N ILE A 54 0.87 7.51 3.72
CA ILE A 54 -0.02 6.37 3.50
C ILE A 54 0.02 5.44 4.71
N ASN A 55 1.21 5.10 5.21
CA ASN A 55 1.38 4.30 6.42
C ASN A 55 0.73 4.95 7.64
N LYS A 56 0.81 6.26 7.78
CA LYS A 56 0.16 6.99 8.86
C LYS A 56 -1.36 6.96 8.74
N ALA A 57 -1.89 7.19 7.53
CA ALA A 57 -3.33 7.16 7.27
C ALA A 57 -3.98 5.82 7.64
N ILE A 58 -3.26 4.71 7.46
CA ILE A 58 -3.74 3.35 7.78
C ILE A 58 -3.32 2.86 9.18
N ALA A 59 -2.33 3.50 9.81
CA ALA A 59 -1.95 3.22 11.19
C ALA A 59 -2.98 3.77 12.19
N ASP A 60 -3.67 4.85 11.82
CA ASP A 60 -4.74 5.46 12.61
C ASP A 60 -6.11 4.73 12.46
N MET A 61 -6.15 3.60 11.72
CA MET A 61 -7.34 2.75 11.47
C MET A 61 -7.27 1.41 12.20
#